data_AF-A0A4Y4XNT8-F1
#
_entry.id   AF-A0A4Y4XNT8-F1
#
_cell.length_a   1.000
_cell.length_b   1.000
_cell.length_c   1.000
_cell.angle_alpha   90.00
_cell.angle_beta   90.00
_cell.angle_gamma   90.00
#
_symmetry.space_group_name_H-M   'P 1'
#
loop_
_entity.id
_entity.type
_entity.pdbx_description
1 polymer ?
#
loop_
_entity_poly.entity_id
_entity_poly.type
_entity_poly.pdbx_seq_one_letter_code
_entity_poly.pdbx_strand_id
1 'polypeptide(L)'
;MNPQTQPATKKPLKSLLAASSGNLVEWYDFYAYAFLAPYFAKEFTHTNDPTLALISAFLVFMLGFFMRPLGSLFFGKLGDKKGRK
;
A
#
# COMPACT_ATOMS: atom_id res chain seq x y z
N MET A 1 -2.34 -45.81 -11.86
CA MET A 1 -1.92 -44.54 -11.23
C MET A 1 -2.98 -43.50 -11.58
N ASN A 2 -3.99 -43.32 -10.72
CA ASN A 2 -5.11 -42.42 -11.03
C ASN A 2 -4.72 -40.98 -10.66
N PRO A 3 -4.76 -40.02 -11.60
CA PRO A 3 -4.56 -38.62 -11.28
C PRO A 3 -5.73 -38.14 -10.41
N GLN A 4 -5.43 -37.74 -9.18
CA GLN A 4 -6.36 -37.05 -8.29
C GLN A 4 -6.68 -35.69 -8.92
N THR A 5 -7.79 -35.58 -9.64
CA THR A 5 -8.38 -34.32 -10.06
C THR A 5 -8.84 -33.58 -8.81
N GLN A 6 -7.98 -32.68 -8.30
CA GLN A 6 -8.37 -31.76 -7.23
C GLN A 6 -9.61 -30.98 -7.70
N PRO A 7 -10.72 -30.98 -6.94
CA PRO A 7 -11.88 -30.18 -7.31
C PRO A 7 -11.43 -28.71 -7.28
N ALA A 8 -11.52 -28.04 -8.43
CA ALA A 8 -11.34 -26.60 -8.54
C ALA A 8 -12.37 -25.92 -7.64
N THR A 9 -11.97 -25.63 -6.40
CA THR A 9 -12.77 -24.92 -5.42
C THR A 9 -13.07 -23.57 -6.05
N LYS A 10 -14.34 -23.33 -6.40
CA LYS A 10 -14.79 -22.05 -6.94
C LYS A 10 -14.41 -20.98 -5.93
N LYS A 11 -13.29 -20.28 -6.15
CA LYS A 11 -12.85 -19.18 -5.28
C LYS A 11 -14.02 -18.20 -5.22
N PRO A 12 -14.56 -17.87 -4.03
CA PRO A 12 -15.70 -16.98 -3.95
C PRO A 12 -15.27 -15.63 -4.54
N LEU A 13 -15.81 -15.26 -5.70
CA LEU A 13 -15.49 -14.03 -6.43
C LEU A 13 -15.56 -12.80 -5.50
N LYS A 14 -16.48 -12.84 -4.55
CA LYS A 14 -16.66 -11.84 -3.48
C LYS A 14 -15.41 -11.67 -2.59
N SER A 15 -14.72 -12.76 -2.24
CA SER A 15 -13.49 -12.70 -1.43
C SER A 15 -12.31 -12.16 -2.23
N LEU A 16 -12.24 -12.48 -3.53
CA LEU A 16 -11.21 -11.92 -4.41
C LEU A 16 -11.42 -10.42 -4.61
N LEU A 17 -12.67 -9.99 -4.84
CA LEU A 17 -13.02 -8.58 -4.94
C LEU A 17 -12.74 -7.82 -3.64
N ALA A 18 -13.04 -8.41 -2.48
CA ALA A 18 -12.74 -7.80 -1.18
C ALA A 18 -11.23 -7.68 -0.89
N ALA A 19 -10.41 -8.65 -1.34
CA ALA A 19 -8.97 -8.56 -1.24
C ALA A 19 -8.37 -7.51 -2.20
N SER A 20 -8.86 -7.47 -3.44
CA SER A 20 -8.39 -6.53 -4.46
C SER A 20 -8.84 -5.09 -4.20
N SER A 21 -10.01 -4.87 -3.59
CA SER A 21 -10.51 -3.53 -3.29
C SER A 21 -9.61 -2.80 -2.29
N GLY A 22 -9.13 -3.49 -1.25
CA GLY A 22 -8.17 -2.92 -0.31
C GLY A 22 -6.88 -2.48 -1.00
N ASN A 23 -6.32 -3.35 -1.85
CA ASN A 23 -5.14 -3.02 -2.65
C ASN A 23 -5.41 -1.82 -3.58
N LEU A 24 -6.56 -1.78 -4.27
CA LEU A 24 -6.92 -0.64 -5.14
C LEU A 24 -7.00 0.68 -4.39
N VAL A 25 -7.61 0.70 -3.21
CA VAL A 25 -7.74 1.93 -2.40
C VAL A 25 -6.37 2.44 -1.98
N GLU A 26 -5.48 1.56 -1.51
CA GLU A 26 -4.11 1.95 -1.20
C GLU A 26 -3.42 2.56 -2.44
N TRP A 27 -3.45 1.86 -3.57
CA TRP A 27 -2.83 2.35 -4.80
C TRP A 27 -3.42 3.68 -5.28
N TYR A 28 -4.73 3.87 -5.15
CA TYR A 28 -5.40 5.13 -5.46
C TYR A 28 -4.87 6.28 -4.60
N ASP A 29 -4.77 6.09 -3.29
CA ASP A 29 -4.27 7.11 -2.36
C ASP A 29 -2.81 7.50 -2.66
N PHE A 30 -1.94 6.51 -2.89
CA PHE A 30 -0.55 6.78 -3.29
C PHE A 30 -0.46 7.57 -4.60
N TYR A 31 -1.28 7.22 -5.58
CA TYR A 31 -1.30 7.91 -6.87
C TYR A 31 -1.82 9.35 -6.73
N ALA A 32 -2.89 9.54 -5.95
CA ALA A 32 -3.43 10.85 -5.64
C ALA A 32 -2.39 11.72 -4.92
N TYR A 33 -1.69 11.16 -3.92
CA TYR A 33 -0.61 11.86 -3.23
C TYR A 33 0.51 12.24 -4.18
N ALA A 34 1.00 11.33 -5.02
CA ALA A 34 2.10 11.62 -5.95
C ALA A 34 1.74 12.72 -6.96
N PHE A 35 0.49 12.74 -7.44
CA PHE A 35 0.00 13.80 -8.33
C PHE A 35 -0.16 15.15 -7.61
N LEU A 36 -0.61 15.12 -6.36
CA LEU A 36 -0.87 16.32 -5.59
C LEU A 36 0.39 16.86 -4.89
N ALA A 37 1.43 16.04 -4.70
CA ALA A 37 2.68 16.37 -4.02
C ALA A 37 3.34 17.68 -4.49
N PRO A 38 3.45 17.99 -5.81
CA PRO A 38 4.03 19.24 -6.26
C PRO A 38 3.21 20.48 -5.86
N TYR A 39 1.90 20.34 -5.67
CA TYR A 39 1.00 21.46 -5.36
C TYR A 39 1.18 21.98 -3.93
N PHE A 40 1.43 21.09 -2.98
CA PHE A 40 1.67 21.46 -1.58
C PHE A 40 3.13 21.37 -1.15
N ALA A 41 4.05 21.01 -2.05
CA ALA A 41 5.48 20.99 -1.79
C ALA A 41 6.00 22.33 -1.24
N LYS A 42 5.52 23.47 -1.75
CA LYS A 42 5.96 24.79 -1.25
C LYS A 42 5.39 25.15 0.11
N GLU A 43 4.18 24.68 0.42
CA GLU A 43 3.53 24.94 1.72
C GLU A 43 4.16 24.13 2.86
N PHE A 44 4.55 22.88 2.58
CA PHE A 44 5.14 22.00 3.60
C PHE A 44 6.65 22.16 3.77
N THR A 45 7.30 23.00 2.94
CA THR A 45 8.76 23.11 2.91
C THR A 45 9.16 24.56 3.12
N HIS A 46 9.97 24.83 4.15
CA HIS A 46 10.46 26.18 4.46
C HIS A 46 11.65 26.61 3.58
N THR A 47 11.76 26.04 2.39
CA THR A 47 12.94 26.14 1.55
C THR A 47 12.68 27.13 0.42
N ASN A 48 13.62 28.05 0.18
CA ASN A 48 13.52 29.02 -0.91
C ASN A 48 13.83 28.42 -2.30
N ASP A 49 14.38 27.20 -2.35
CA ASP A 49 14.72 26.51 -3.60
C ASP A 49 13.56 25.58 -4.05
N PRO A 50 12.93 25.85 -5.21
CA PRO A 50 11.82 25.03 -5.70
C PRO A 50 12.20 23.56 -5.96
N THR A 51 13.48 23.26 -6.19
CA THR A 51 13.97 21.89 -6.42
C THR A 51 13.97 21.09 -5.13
N LEU A 52 14.49 21.68 -4.05
CA LEU A 52 14.54 21.06 -2.74
C LEU A 52 13.12 20.83 -2.17
N ALA A 53 12.20 21.75 -2.44
CA ALA A 53 10.79 21.60 -2.09
C ALA A 53 10.18 20.33 -2.72
N LEU A 54 10.39 20.13 -4.02
CA LEU A 54 9.88 18.96 -4.74
C LEU A 54 10.51 17.64 -4.25
N ILE A 55 11.83 17.64 -4.03
CA ILE A 55 12.55 16.47 -3.50
C ILE A 55 11.97 16.06 -2.15
N SER A 56 11.74 17.01 -1.25
CA SER A 56 11.20 16.70 0.08
C SER A 56 9.75 16.20 0.04
N ALA A 57 8.91 16.69 -0.89
CA ALA A 57 7.58 16.13 -1.12
C ALA A 57 7.65 14.67 -1.62
N PHE A 58 8.60 14.35 -2.52
CA PHE A 58 8.87 12.97 -2.92
C PHE A 58 9.47 12.10 -1.81
N LEU A 59 10.23 12.67 -0.87
CA LEU A 59 10.73 11.93 0.29
C LEU A 59 9.59 11.47 1.20
N VAL A 60 8.55 12.29 1.40
CA VAL A 60 7.35 11.87 2.15
C VAL A 60 6.63 10.73 1.42
N PHE A 61 6.51 10.81 0.09
CA PHE A 61 6.00 9.70 -0.71
C PHE A 61 6.84 8.42 -0.53
N MET A 62 8.17 8.54 -0.58
CA MET A 62 9.10 7.43 -0.36
C MET A 62 8.92 6.80 1.02
N LEU A 63 8.81 7.62 2.08
CA LEU A 63 8.56 7.15 3.45
C LEU A 63 7.25 6.34 3.54
N GLY A 64 6.19 6.79 2.87
CA GLY A 64 4.94 6.02 2.74
C GLY A 64 5.14 4.63 2.11
N PHE A 65 6.05 4.53 1.14
CA PHE A 65 6.42 3.25 0.53
C PHE A 65 7.13 2.31 1.50
N PHE A 66 8.00 2.84 2.38
CA PHE A 66 8.64 2.06 3.45
C PHE A 66 7.67 1.66 4.57
N MET A 67 6.61 2.43 4.79
CA MET A 67 5.57 2.10 5.76
C MET A 67 4.81 0.81 5.41
N ARG A 68 4.75 0.39 4.13
CA ARG A 68 4.15 -0.89 3.72
C ARG A 68 4.88 -2.12 4.25
N PRO A 69 6.19 -2.33 4.01
CA PRO A 69 6.93 -3.46 4.58
C PRO A 69 7.01 -3.39 6.11
N LEU A 70 7.08 -2.18 6.69
CA LEU A 70 6.97 -2.05 8.14
C LEU A 70 5.60 -2.52 8.63
N GLY A 71 4.52 -2.03 8.02
CA GLY A 71 3.15 -2.41 8.33
C GLY A 71 2.94 -3.91 8.20
N SER A 72 3.40 -4.54 7.12
CA SER A 72 3.25 -5.99 6.93
C SER A 72 4.04 -6.80 7.97
N LEU A 73 5.20 -6.33 8.43
CA LEU A 73 5.94 -6.96 9.53
C LEU A 73 5.20 -6.83 10.86
N PHE A 74 4.65 -5.66 11.18
CA PHE A 74 3.90 -5.42 12.42
C PHE A 74 2.55 -6.16 12.42
N PHE A 75 1.74 -5.98 11.38
CA PHE A 75 0.43 -6.62 11.23
C PHE A 75 0.54 -8.11 10.94
N GLY A 76 1.58 -8.57 10.24
CA GLY A 76 1.87 -9.99 10.03
C GLY A 76 2.18 -10.70 11.35
N LYS A 77 3.06 -10.13 12.19
CA LYS A 77 3.31 -10.64 13.55
C LYS A 77 2.06 -10.58 14.44
N LEU A 78 1.25 -9.53 14.32
CA LEU A 78 0.00 -9.40 15.07
C LEU A 78 -1.04 -10.45 14.64
N GLY A 79 -1.19 -10.69 13.33
CA GLY A 79 -2.08 -11.70 12.77
C GLY A 79 -1.66 -13.12 13.17
N ASP A 80 -0.36 -13.41 13.15
CA ASP A 80 0.20 -14.70 13.57
C ASP A 80 -0.06 -14.98 15.07
N LYS A 81 0.04 -13.94 15.91
CA LYS A 81 -0.20 -14.06 17.35
C LYS A 81 -1.69 -14.10 17.74
N LYS A 82 -2.57 -13.44 16.97
CA LYS A 82 -3.99 -13.25 17.29
C LYS A 82 -4.95 -14.17 16.51
N GLY A 83 -4.48 -14.81 15.43
CA GLY A 83 -5.26 -15.69 14.54
C GLY A 83 -5.26 -17.17 14.92
N ARG A 84 -4.75 -17.55 16.11
CA ARG A 84 -4.72 -18.95 16.57
C ARG A 84 -5.98 -19.37 17.33
N LYS A 85 -7.14 -18.82 16.97
CA LYS A 85 -8.48 -19.27 17.40
C LYS A 85 -9.47 -19.14 16.26
#